data_AF-A0A4Q3CE54-F1
#
_entry.id   AF-A0A4Q3CE54-F1
#
_cell.length_a   1.000
_cell.length_b   1.000
_cell.length_c   1.000
_cell.angle_alpha   90.00
_cell.angle_beta   90.00
_cell.angle_gamma   90.00
#
_symmetry.space_group_name_H-M   'P 1'
#
loop_
_entity.id
_entity.type
_entity.pdbx_description
1 polymer ?
#
loop_
_entity_poly.entity_id
_entity_poly.type
_entity_poly.pdbx_seq_one_letter_code
_entity_poly.pdbx_strand_id
1 'polypeptide(L)'
;MGEGMAEEEKADEVAHVELAEGWPRLWARLLDSWLNLLLIGAVVGILFPALFQMPAFEGRRGDLLLDVAFLPLALMLDAGIQALFGNTLGKWLVGIRLEQIDGGRPSTVTTLQRNLRLYVQGFILGLPLLNLFGMARANDRLSREGATLWDAALGTRVVDRAGHILRTVFTAGLALTLNIGGTVHDLTDAVGRLLLTALSMIAEFEADLARARTREGLAMAKAKGRLRGKPPKLKATQEAHLVKLWHDGDYSALELGELFNVSRATVYRAIQRSGTSTASS
;
A
#
# COMPACT_ATOMS: atom_id res chain seq x y z
N MET A 1 -16.38 21.69 31.23
CA MET A 1 -15.58 20.45 31.29
C MET A 1 -16.13 19.32 30.42
N GLY A 2 -17.44 19.25 30.14
CA GLY A 2 -18.00 18.19 29.28
C GLY A 2 -17.82 18.39 27.76
N GLU A 3 -17.80 19.63 27.27
CA GLU A 3 -17.64 19.89 25.81
C GLU A 3 -16.20 19.62 25.32
N GLY A 4 -15.19 20.01 26.10
CA GLY A 4 -13.79 19.75 25.73
C GLY A 4 -13.42 18.26 25.70
N MET A 5 -14.05 17.45 26.57
CA MET A 5 -13.84 16.00 26.62
C MET A 5 -14.51 15.29 25.42
N ALA A 6 -15.66 15.79 24.96
CA ALA A 6 -16.35 15.28 23.77
C ALA A 6 -15.67 15.69 22.45
N GLU A 7 -14.98 16.84 22.42
CA GLU A 7 -14.12 17.25 21.30
C GLU A 7 -12.81 16.44 21.26
N GLU A 8 -12.19 16.15 22.41
CA GLU A 8 -11.02 15.27 22.51
C GLU A 8 -11.35 13.82 22.13
N GLU A 9 -12.50 13.30 22.57
CA GLU A 9 -12.97 11.94 22.23
C GLU A 9 -13.33 11.81 20.74
N LYS A 10 -13.95 12.83 20.13
CA LYS A 10 -14.13 12.90 18.67
C LYS A 10 -12.80 13.02 17.91
N ALA A 11 -11.83 13.76 18.45
CA ALA A 11 -10.51 13.89 17.85
C ALA A 11 -9.73 12.57 17.89
N ASP A 12 -9.85 11.79 18.98
CA ASP A 12 -9.25 10.46 19.13
C ASP A 12 -9.96 9.40 18.27
N GLU A 13 -11.29 9.47 18.12
CA GLU A 13 -12.06 8.58 17.23
C GLU A 13 -11.72 8.83 15.74
N VAL A 14 -11.42 10.08 15.37
CA VAL A 14 -10.95 10.44 14.03
C VAL A 14 -9.48 10.04 13.80
N ALA A 15 -8.69 9.88 14.87
CA ALA A 15 -7.25 9.56 14.82
C ALA A 15 -6.91 8.09 14.59
N HIS A 16 -7.84 7.15 14.83
CA HIS A 16 -7.60 5.70 14.65
C HIS A 16 -8.24 5.08 13.40
N VAL A 17 -8.51 5.87 12.37
CA VAL A 17 -9.05 5.34 11.11
C VAL A 17 -7.94 4.73 10.26
N GLU A 18 -7.89 3.40 10.21
CA GLU A 18 -6.94 2.66 9.37
C GLU A 18 -7.21 2.93 7.88
N LEU A 19 -6.23 3.51 7.20
CA LEU A 19 -6.34 3.81 5.77
C LEU A 19 -6.07 2.56 4.96
N ALA A 20 -6.90 2.31 3.95
CA ALA A 20 -6.66 1.21 3.03
C ALA A 20 -5.33 1.38 2.29
N GLU A 21 -4.56 0.31 2.14
CA GLU A 21 -3.32 0.30 1.34
C GLU A 21 -3.58 0.48 -0.17
N GLY A 22 -2.54 0.76 -0.96
CA GLY A 22 -2.67 1.00 -2.40
C GLY A 22 -3.20 -0.19 -3.21
N TRP A 23 -2.76 -1.41 -2.90
CA TRP A 23 -3.14 -2.62 -3.63
C TRP A 23 -4.64 -2.94 -3.53
N PRO A 24 -5.27 -2.97 -2.33
CA PRO A 24 -6.72 -3.02 -2.17
C PRO A 24 -7.48 -2.01 -3.05
N ARG A 25 -7.03 -0.75 -3.07
CA ARG A 25 -7.66 0.33 -3.84
C ARG A 25 -7.56 0.08 -5.35
N LEU A 26 -6.41 -0.38 -5.83
CA LEU A 26 -6.18 -0.68 -7.24
C LEU A 26 -7.12 -1.79 -7.72
N TRP A 27 -7.13 -2.93 -7.03
CA TRP A 27 -7.89 -4.10 -7.48
C TRP A 27 -9.39 -3.87 -7.43
N ALA A 28 -9.89 -3.21 -6.39
CA ALA A 28 -11.29 -2.79 -6.32
C ALA A 28 -11.67 -1.94 -7.54
N ARG A 29 -10.86 -0.93 -7.87
CA ARG A 29 -11.13 -0.02 -9.00
C ARG A 29 -11.05 -0.70 -10.35
N LEU A 30 -10.06 -1.58 -10.56
CA LEU A 30 -9.95 -2.34 -11.80
C LEU A 30 -11.21 -3.19 -11.98
N LEU A 31 -11.59 -3.97 -10.97
CA LEU A 31 -12.81 -4.77 -11.01
C LEU A 31 -14.06 -3.93 -11.29
N ASP A 32 -14.26 -2.83 -10.56
CA ASP A 32 -15.40 -1.92 -10.75
C ASP A 32 -15.43 -1.35 -12.18
N SER A 33 -14.27 -0.93 -12.71
CA SER A 33 -14.17 -0.37 -14.07
C SER A 33 -14.51 -1.41 -15.13
N TRP A 34 -14.04 -2.66 -14.99
CA TRP A 34 -14.35 -3.75 -15.91
C TRP A 34 -15.84 -4.08 -15.93
N LEU A 35 -16.46 -4.20 -14.76
CA LEU A 35 -17.90 -4.50 -14.65
C LEU A 35 -18.75 -3.37 -15.26
N ASN A 36 -18.36 -2.12 -14.99
CA ASN A 36 -19.05 -0.96 -15.54
C ASN A 36 -18.87 -0.83 -17.06
N LEU A 37 -17.66 -1.11 -17.58
CA LEU A 37 -17.41 -1.16 -19.02
C LEU A 37 -18.21 -2.26 -19.71
N LEU A 38 -18.36 -3.43 -19.10
CA LEU A 38 -19.20 -4.51 -19.62
C LEU A 38 -20.67 -4.06 -19.70
N LEU A 39 -21.19 -3.41 -18.65
CA LEU A 39 -22.56 -2.91 -18.64
C LEU A 39 -22.77 -1.83 -19.70
N ILE A 40 -21.85 -0.85 -19.79
CA ILE A 40 -21.91 0.23 -20.79
C ILE A 40 -21.79 -0.35 -22.19
N GLY A 41 -20.83 -1.24 -22.44
CA GLY A 41 -20.63 -1.90 -23.72
C GLY A 41 -21.87 -2.67 -24.16
N ALA A 42 -22.52 -3.41 -23.26
CA ALA A 42 -23.78 -4.11 -23.55
C ALA A 42 -24.91 -3.14 -23.90
N VAL A 43 -25.11 -2.08 -23.11
CA VAL A 43 -26.16 -1.08 -23.36
C VAL A 43 -25.91 -0.35 -24.68
N VAL A 44 -24.69 0.12 -24.92
CA VAL A 44 -24.33 0.82 -26.16
C VAL A 44 -24.39 -0.12 -27.35
N GLY A 45 -24.01 -1.40 -27.20
CA GLY A 45 -24.10 -2.40 -28.25
C GLY A 45 -25.55 -2.69 -28.67
N ILE A 46 -26.48 -2.68 -27.71
CA ILE A 46 -27.92 -2.85 -27.97
C ILE A 46 -28.51 -1.59 -28.62
N LEU A 47 -28.19 -0.40 -28.09
CA LEU A 47 -28.78 0.86 -28.54
C LEU A 47 -28.16 1.40 -29.84
N PHE A 48 -26.86 1.16 -30.03
CA PHE A 48 -26.05 1.71 -31.12
C PHE A 48 -25.14 0.65 -31.75
N PRO A 49 -25.68 -0.45 -32.30
CA PRO A 49 -24.87 -1.55 -32.86
C PRO A 49 -23.97 -1.09 -34.02
N ALA A 50 -24.38 -0.06 -34.76
CA ALA A 50 -23.59 0.51 -35.86
C ALA A 50 -22.26 1.16 -35.39
N LEU A 51 -22.16 1.58 -34.12
CA LEU A 51 -20.94 2.16 -33.57
C LEU A 51 -19.80 1.14 -33.61
N PHE A 52 -20.06 -0.11 -33.22
CA PHE A 52 -19.06 -1.19 -33.18
C PHE A 52 -18.72 -1.76 -34.55
N GLN A 53 -19.45 -1.38 -35.61
CA GLN A 53 -19.17 -1.78 -36.98
C GLN A 53 -18.29 -0.76 -37.72
N MET A 54 -17.95 0.36 -37.09
CA MET A 54 -17.08 1.36 -37.70
C MET A 54 -15.65 0.84 -37.77
N PRO A 55 -14.92 1.02 -38.90
CA PRO A 55 -13.53 0.58 -39.04
C PRO A 55 -12.58 1.18 -37.97
N ALA A 56 -12.94 2.32 -37.40
CA ALA A 56 -12.19 2.97 -36.32
C ALA A 56 -12.13 2.14 -35.02
N PHE A 57 -13.10 1.24 -34.81
CA PHE A 57 -13.18 0.36 -33.65
C PHE A 57 -12.82 -1.10 -33.96
N GLU A 58 -12.27 -1.36 -35.14
CA GLU A 58 -11.88 -2.70 -35.54
C GLU A 58 -10.45 -3.03 -35.07
N GLY A 59 -10.29 -4.21 -34.48
CA GLY A 59 -9.02 -4.73 -33.97
C GLY A 59 -8.47 -3.98 -32.76
N ARG A 60 -7.23 -4.32 -32.38
CA ARG A 60 -6.63 -3.94 -31.10
C ARG A 60 -6.54 -2.42 -30.82
N ARG A 61 -6.43 -1.60 -31.87
CA ARG A 61 -6.43 -0.13 -31.71
C ARG A 61 -7.82 0.40 -31.41
N GLY A 62 -8.85 -0.21 -32.01
CA GLY A 62 -10.24 0.06 -31.73
C GLY A 62 -10.61 -0.25 -30.29
N ASP A 63 -10.19 -1.40 -29.79
CA ASP A 63 -10.39 -1.81 -28.39
C ASP A 63 -9.81 -0.77 -27.42
N LEU A 64 -8.57 -0.33 -27.66
CA LEU A 64 -7.92 0.71 -26.85
C LEU A 64 -8.65 2.06 -26.91
N LEU A 65 -9.17 2.44 -28.08
CA LEU A 65 -9.93 3.68 -28.23
C LEU A 65 -11.27 3.61 -27.50
N LEU A 66 -11.96 2.46 -27.55
CA LEU A 66 -13.19 2.23 -26.79
C LEU A 66 -12.92 2.28 -25.29
N ASP A 67 -11.86 1.62 -24.82
CA ASP A 67 -11.48 1.63 -23.42
C ASP A 67 -11.21 3.07 -22.93
N VAL A 68 -10.40 3.84 -23.66
CA VAL A 68 -10.11 5.24 -23.30
C VAL A 68 -11.36 6.11 -23.33
N ALA A 69 -12.25 5.93 -24.31
CA ALA A 69 -13.46 6.72 -24.48
C ALA A 69 -14.56 6.38 -23.45
N PHE A 70 -14.72 5.09 -23.11
CA PHE A 70 -15.77 4.63 -22.20
C PHE A 70 -15.34 4.59 -20.74
N LEU A 71 -14.02 4.61 -20.44
CA LEU A 71 -13.55 4.61 -19.06
C LEU A 71 -14.07 5.81 -18.24
N PRO A 72 -14.12 7.06 -18.75
CA PRO A 72 -14.78 8.16 -18.06
C PRO A 72 -16.26 7.88 -17.75
N LEU A 73 -17.00 7.28 -18.68
CA LEU A 73 -18.41 6.91 -18.48
C LEU A 73 -18.55 5.82 -17.42
N ALA A 74 -17.66 4.83 -17.43
CA ALA A 74 -17.60 3.79 -16.41
C ALA A 74 -17.35 4.36 -15.01
N LEU A 75 -16.52 5.40 -14.91
CA LEU A 75 -16.24 6.12 -13.67
C LEU A 75 -17.40 7.01 -13.21
N MET A 76 -18.21 7.53 -14.14
CA MET A 76 -19.47 8.21 -13.82
C MET A 76 -20.50 7.23 -13.27
N LEU A 77 -20.62 6.06 -13.91
CA LEU A 77 -21.49 4.98 -13.44
C LEU A 77 -21.07 4.50 -12.04
N ASP A 78 -19.76 4.43 -11.75
CA ASP A 78 -19.23 4.10 -10.42
C ASP A 78 -19.76 5.05 -9.34
N ALA A 79 -19.79 6.37 -9.63
CA ALA A 79 -20.35 7.36 -8.71
C ALA A 79 -21.86 7.16 -8.48
N GLY A 80 -22.60 6.78 -9.52
CA GLY A 80 -24.02 6.44 -9.43
C GLY A 80 -24.28 5.18 -8.58
N ILE A 81 -23.52 4.10 -8.83
CA ILE A 81 -23.56 2.86 -8.03
C ILE A 81 -23.26 3.19 -6.56
N GLN A 82 -22.23 4.00 -6.31
CA GLN A 82 -21.86 4.37 -4.95
C GLN A 82 -22.94 5.21 -4.26
N ALA A 83 -23.66 6.07 -4.99
CA ALA A 83 -24.80 6.82 -4.46
C ALA A 83 -25.99 5.90 -4.10
N LEU A 84 -26.27 4.89 -4.93
CA LEU A 84 -27.39 3.96 -4.72
C LEU A 84 -27.12 2.94 -3.62
N PHE A 85 -25.94 2.32 -3.62
CA PHE A 85 -25.61 1.19 -2.75
C PHE A 85 -24.68 1.56 -1.59
N GLY A 86 -24.16 2.79 -1.55
CA GLY A 86 -23.24 3.26 -0.52
C GLY A 86 -21.81 2.71 -0.63
N ASN A 87 -21.57 1.72 -1.50
CA ASN A 87 -20.24 1.24 -1.88
C ASN A 87 -20.29 0.61 -3.27
N THR A 88 -19.13 0.41 -3.89
CA THR A 88 -19.01 -0.28 -5.17
C THR A 88 -18.67 -1.75 -4.94
N LEU A 89 -18.93 -2.60 -5.94
CA LEU A 89 -18.83 -4.06 -5.75
C LEU A 89 -17.39 -4.48 -5.42
N GLY A 90 -16.41 -3.95 -6.14
CA GLY A 90 -14.99 -4.20 -5.90
C GLY A 90 -14.53 -3.67 -4.54
N LYS A 91 -14.95 -2.46 -4.15
CA LYS A 91 -14.63 -1.91 -2.82
C LYS A 91 -15.24 -2.77 -1.70
N TRP A 92 -16.48 -3.23 -1.88
CA TRP A 92 -17.12 -4.18 -0.95
C TRP A 92 -16.38 -5.52 -0.90
N LEU A 93 -15.98 -6.06 -2.05
CA LEU A 93 -15.28 -7.35 -2.13
C LEU A 93 -13.95 -7.30 -1.40
N VAL A 94 -13.19 -6.22 -1.57
CA VAL A 94 -11.91 -6.03 -0.88
C VAL A 94 -12.06 -5.69 0.61
N GLY A 95 -13.17 -5.02 0.99
CA GLY A 95 -13.42 -4.62 2.37
C GLY A 95 -13.09 -3.16 2.69
N ILE A 96 -13.01 -2.31 1.65
CA ILE A 96 -12.66 -0.89 1.75
C ILE A 96 -13.87 0.00 1.50
N ARG A 97 -13.85 1.23 2.02
CA ARG A 97 -14.94 2.19 1.84
C ARG A 97 -14.41 3.60 1.60
N LEU A 98 -15.11 4.37 0.76
CA LEU A 98 -14.85 5.79 0.56
C LEU A 98 -15.68 6.61 1.56
N GLU A 99 -15.01 7.51 2.28
CA GLU A 99 -15.62 8.35 3.31
C GLU A 99 -15.11 9.79 3.19
N GLN A 100 -15.89 10.74 3.67
CA GLN A 100 -15.43 12.12 3.83
C GLN A 100 -14.57 12.24 5.09
N ILE A 101 -13.60 13.17 5.12
CA ILE A 101 -12.77 13.40 6.30
C ILE A 101 -13.63 13.80 7.50
N ASP A 102 -14.64 14.64 7.26
CA ASP A 102 -15.62 15.10 8.26
C ASP A 102 -16.59 13.99 8.72
N GLY A 103 -16.45 12.77 8.19
CA GLY A 103 -17.32 11.64 8.43
C GLY A 103 -18.47 11.55 7.42
N GLY A 104 -19.02 10.35 7.28
CA GLY A 104 -20.15 10.09 6.38
C GLY A 104 -19.76 9.80 4.93
N ARG A 105 -20.79 9.65 4.09
CA ARG A 105 -20.64 9.32 2.67
C ARG A 105 -20.41 10.60 1.86
N PRO A 106 -19.45 10.61 0.91
CA PRO A 106 -19.26 11.76 0.03
C PRO A 106 -20.49 11.94 -0.87
N SER A 107 -20.78 13.20 -1.21
CA SER A 107 -21.83 13.51 -2.18
C SER A 107 -21.52 12.90 -3.55
N THR A 108 -22.56 12.62 -4.35
CA THR A 108 -22.39 12.08 -5.71
C THR A 108 -21.51 12.98 -6.58
N VAL A 109 -21.64 14.31 -6.44
CA VAL A 109 -20.84 15.30 -7.16
C VAL A 109 -19.37 15.21 -6.73
N THR A 110 -19.11 15.11 -5.42
CA THR A 110 -17.76 14.92 -4.87
C THR A 110 -17.12 13.65 -5.41
N THR A 111 -17.86 12.54 -5.40
CA THR A 111 -17.40 11.24 -5.92
C THR A 111 -17.09 11.31 -7.42
N LEU A 112 -17.94 11.98 -8.21
CA LEU A 112 -17.73 12.17 -9.63
C LEU A 112 -16.46 12.99 -9.92
N GLN A 113 -16.31 14.14 -9.25
CA GLN A 113 -15.13 14.99 -9.39
C GLN A 113 -13.85 14.25 -8.98
N ARG A 114 -13.93 13.45 -7.91
CA ARG A 114 -12.83 12.60 -7.46
C ARG A 114 -12.46 11.58 -8.52
N ASN A 115 -13.44 10.90 -9.10
CA ASN A 115 -13.23 9.88 -10.12
C ASN A 115 -12.63 10.47 -11.40
N LEU A 116 -13.03 11.67 -11.82
CA LEU A 116 -12.42 12.37 -12.96
C LEU A 116 -10.96 12.75 -12.70
N ARG A 117 -10.64 13.27 -11.50
CA ARG A 117 -9.24 13.55 -11.13
C ARG A 117 -8.40 12.28 -11.11
N LEU A 118 -8.95 11.20 -10.58
CA LEU A 118 -8.33 9.88 -10.54
C LEU A 118 -8.08 9.33 -11.95
N TYR A 119 -9.01 9.50 -12.90
CA TYR A 119 -8.81 9.10 -14.29
C TYR A 119 -7.58 9.75 -14.91
N VAL A 120 -7.41 11.06 -14.71
CA VAL A 120 -6.27 11.81 -15.24
C VAL A 120 -4.98 11.53 -14.47
N GLN A 121 -5.02 11.62 -13.14
CA GLN A 121 -3.82 11.61 -12.29
C GLN A 121 -3.38 10.21 -11.87
N GLY A 122 -4.32 9.28 -11.76
CA GLY A 122 -4.07 7.90 -11.34
C GLY A 122 -4.02 6.93 -12.51
N PHE A 123 -5.02 6.95 -13.39
CA PHE A 123 -5.07 6.06 -14.55
C PHE A 123 -4.35 6.59 -15.80
N ILE A 124 -3.83 7.83 -15.76
CA ILE A 124 -3.12 8.44 -16.89
C ILE A 124 -3.95 8.32 -18.16
N LEU A 125 -5.20 8.79 -18.09
CA LEU A 125 -6.21 8.75 -19.16
C LEU A 125 -6.65 7.33 -19.58
N GLY A 126 -6.41 6.32 -18.76
CA GLY A 126 -6.77 4.93 -19.08
C GLY A 126 -5.76 4.23 -20.00
N LEU A 127 -4.58 4.82 -20.20
CA LEU A 127 -3.53 4.19 -20.98
C LEU A 127 -3.01 2.94 -20.24
N PRO A 128 -3.06 1.75 -20.87
CA PRO A 128 -2.54 0.53 -20.26
C PRO A 128 -1.07 0.66 -19.86
N LEU A 129 -0.67 -0.02 -18.79
CA LEU A 129 0.66 0.04 -18.15
C LEU A 129 0.97 1.36 -17.45
N LEU A 130 0.61 2.51 -18.04
CA LEU A 130 0.78 3.83 -17.42
C LEU A 130 -0.11 3.99 -16.19
N ASN A 131 -1.31 3.40 -16.19
CA ASN A 131 -2.18 3.34 -15.02
C ASN A 131 -1.51 2.68 -13.79
N LEU A 132 -0.64 1.67 -13.98
CA LEU A 132 0.10 1.02 -12.90
C LEU A 132 1.12 1.99 -12.29
N PHE A 133 1.83 2.76 -13.11
CA PHE A 133 2.74 3.81 -12.64
C PHE A 133 2.01 4.90 -11.86
N GLY A 134 0.88 5.39 -12.38
CA GLY A 134 0.08 6.40 -11.68
C GLY A 134 -0.43 5.92 -10.33
N MET A 135 -0.80 4.64 -10.22
CA MET A 135 -1.24 4.03 -8.96
C MET A 135 -0.10 3.73 -8.00
N ALA A 136 1.07 3.28 -8.49
CA ALA A 136 2.27 3.11 -7.66
C ALA A 136 2.73 4.45 -7.07
N ARG A 137 2.74 5.52 -7.88
CA ARG A 137 3.01 6.88 -7.40
C ARG A 137 1.99 7.34 -6.36
N ALA A 138 0.71 7.05 -6.58
CA ALA A 138 -0.34 7.39 -5.63
C ALA A 138 -0.19 6.63 -4.29
N ASN A 139 0.25 5.37 -4.34
CA ASN A 139 0.55 4.56 -3.15
C ASN A 139 1.75 5.10 -2.36
N ASP A 140 2.83 5.49 -3.04
CA ASP A 140 3.99 6.14 -2.42
C ASP A 140 3.59 7.45 -1.74
N ARG A 141 2.81 8.30 -2.44
CA ARG A 141 2.29 9.55 -1.85
C ARG A 141 1.39 9.29 -0.65
N LEU A 142 0.46 8.34 -0.74
CA LEU A 142 -0.42 7.96 0.37
C LEU A 142 0.40 7.54 1.59
N SER A 143 1.46 6.76 1.38
CA SER A 143 2.35 6.31 2.45
C SER A 143 3.18 7.42 3.09
N ARG A 144 3.42 8.54 2.38
CA ARG A 144 4.21 9.68 2.86
C ARG A 144 3.37 10.79 3.46
N GLU A 145 2.26 11.11 2.82
CA GLU A 145 1.43 12.28 3.08
C GLU A 145 0.06 11.93 3.68
N GLY A 146 -0.30 10.64 3.78
CA GLY A 146 -1.59 10.19 4.31
C GLY A 146 -2.78 10.38 3.35
N ALA A 147 -2.55 10.95 2.16
CA ALA A 147 -3.59 11.17 1.16
C ALA A 147 -3.06 11.08 -0.27
N THR A 148 -3.91 10.61 -1.20
CA THR A 148 -3.62 10.70 -2.64
C THR A 148 -3.99 12.09 -3.17
N LEU A 149 -3.54 12.43 -4.40
CA LEU A 149 -3.80 13.74 -5.02
C LEU A 149 -5.30 14.06 -5.15
N TRP A 150 -6.11 13.08 -5.57
CA TRP A 150 -7.55 13.25 -5.75
C TRP A 150 -8.32 13.19 -4.42
N ASP A 151 -7.79 12.47 -3.43
CA ASP A 151 -8.41 12.36 -2.10
C ASP A 151 -8.24 13.68 -1.32
N ALA A 152 -7.00 14.22 -1.30
CA ALA A 152 -6.66 15.46 -0.61
C ALA A 152 -7.42 16.68 -1.14
N ALA A 153 -7.62 16.74 -2.46
CA ALA A 153 -8.27 17.89 -3.09
C ALA A 153 -9.77 18.03 -2.79
N LEU A 154 -10.41 16.96 -2.32
CA LEU A 154 -11.86 16.90 -2.10
C LEU A 154 -12.22 16.49 -0.66
N GLY A 155 -11.24 16.43 0.24
CA GLY A 155 -11.45 16.02 1.62
C GLY A 155 -12.05 14.61 1.75
N THR A 156 -11.63 13.69 0.88
CA THR A 156 -12.09 12.30 0.91
C THR A 156 -10.96 11.37 1.34
N ARG A 157 -11.30 10.21 1.90
CA ARG A 157 -10.35 9.16 2.25
C ARG A 157 -10.93 7.79 1.98
N VAL A 158 -10.07 6.82 1.69
CA VAL A 158 -10.46 5.42 1.59
C VAL A 158 -9.99 4.70 2.84
N VAL A 159 -10.95 4.19 3.60
CA VAL A 159 -10.74 3.56 4.89
C VAL A 159 -10.82 2.06 4.73
N ASP A 160 -10.01 1.35 5.50
CA ASP A 160 -10.13 -0.08 5.67
C ASP A 160 -11.19 -0.37 6.74
N ARG A 161 -12.16 -1.24 6.42
CA ARG A 161 -13.23 -1.64 7.36
C ARG A 161 -13.21 -3.15 7.64
N ALA A 162 -12.78 -3.95 6.67
CA ALA A 162 -12.78 -5.41 6.74
C ALA A 162 -11.75 -6.02 5.77
N GLY A 163 -10.70 -5.26 5.45
CA GLY A 163 -9.65 -5.60 4.53
C GLY A 163 -8.89 -6.82 5.03
N HIS A 164 -8.73 -7.78 4.12
CA HIS A 164 -7.93 -8.96 4.38
C HIS A 164 -7.16 -9.29 3.11
N ILE A 165 -5.92 -9.77 3.27
CA ILE A 165 -5.04 -10.10 2.14
C ILE A 165 -5.72 -11.07 1.17
N LEU A 166 -6.42 -12.09 1.70
CA LEU A 166 -7.17 -13.07 0.89
C LEU A 166 -8.26 -12.41 0.02
N ARG A 167 -8.98 -11.42 0.55
CA ARG A 167 -10.01 -10.69 -0.21
C ARG A 167 -9.39 -9.90 -1.35
N THR A 168 -8.25 -9.28 -1.08
CA THR A 168 -7.48 -8.53 -2.09
C THR A 168 -6.96 -9.46 -3.18
N VAL A 169 -6.35 -10.59 -2.81
CA VAL A 169 -5.85 -11.60 -3.77
C VAL A 169 -6.99 -12.21 -4.59
N PHE A 170 -8.13 -12.51 -3.95
CA PHE A 170 -9.31 -13.01 -4.66
C PHE A 170 -9.85 -11.98 -5.66
N THR A 171 -9.99 -10.72 -5.24
CA THR A 171 -10.42 -9.62 -6.12
C THR A 171 -9.43 -9.42 -7.27
N ALA A 172 -8.13 -9.52 -7.01
CA ALA A 172 -7.09 -9.43 -8.03
C ALA A 172 -7.21 -10.56 -9.06
N GLY A 173 -7.38 -11.80 -8.59
CA GLY A 173 -7.60 -12.97 -9.45
C GLY A 173 -8.87 -12.81 -10.30
N LEU A 174 -9.97 -12.35 -9.70
CA LEU A 174 -11.22 -12.10 -10.41
C LEU A 174 -11.07 -10.99 -11.46
N ALA A 175 -10.47 -9.86 -11.10
CA ALA A 175 -10.22 -8.74 -12.01
C ALA A 175 -9.34 -9.15 -13.18
N LEU A 176 -8.30 -9.95 -12.92
CA LEU A 176 -7.42 -10.48 -13.95
C LEU A 176 -8.15 -11.49 -14.86
N THR A 177 -8.99 -12.36 -14.29
CA THR A 177 -9.75 -13.35 -15.06
C THR A 177 -10.81 -12.72 -15.95
N LEU A 178 -11.56 -11.73 -15.42
CA LEU A 178 -12.60 -11.01 -16.15
C LEU A 178 -12.04 -10.10 -17.25
N ASN A 179 -10.83 -9.56 -17.05
CA ASN A 179 -10.13 -8.78 -18.07
C ASN A 179 -9.63 -9.67 -19.24
N ILE A 180 -9.35 -10.95 -18.99
CA ILE A 180 -8.78 -11.89 -19.95
C ILE A 180 -9.90 -12.73 -20.65
N GLY A 181 -11.03 -12.08 -20.95
CA GLY A 181 -12.22 -12.71 -21.53
C GLY A 181 -12.39 -12.47 -23.03
N GLY A 182 -11.56 -13.10 -23.87
CA GLY A 182 -11.80 -13.19 -25.32
C GLY A 182 -10.65 -13.81 -26.10
N THR A 183 -9.43 -13.52 -25.67
CA THR A 183 -8.26 -14.35 -25.90
C THR A 183 -7.57 -14.47 -24.56
N VAL A 184 -7.39 -15.71 -24.10
CA VAL A 184 -6.51 -15.98 -22.98
C VAL A 184 -5.17 -15.39 -23.38
N HIS A 185 -4.83 -14.20 -22.88
CA HIS A 185 -3.45 -13.75 -22.92
C HIS A 185 -2.76 -14.72 -21.99
N ASP A 186 -2.27 -15.80 -22.59
CA ASP A 186 -1.36 -16.70 -21.93
C ASP A 186 -0.32 -15.81 -21.24
N LEU A 187 -0.09 -16.00 -19.95
CA LEU A 187 0.96 -15.27 -19.24
C LEU A 187 2.33 -15.56 -19.86
N THR A 188 2.41 -16.59 -20.72
CA THR A 188 3.54 -16.91 -21.58
C THR A 188 3.50 -16.25 -22.97
N ASP A 189 2.52 -15.43 -23.32
CA ASP A 189 2.55 -14.59 -24.53
C ASP A 189 3.39 -13.31 -24.32
N ALA A 190 3.87 -12.67 -25.39
CA ALA A 190 4.73 -11.49 -25.32
C ALA A 190 4.14 -10.34 -24.50
N VAL A 191 2.82 -10.12 -24.61
CA VAL A 191 2.11 -9.08 -23.84
C VAL A 191 1.97 -9.49 -22.37
N GLY A 192 1.63 -10.75 -22.10
CA GLY A 192 1.54 -11.31 -20.74
C GLY A 192 2.88 -11.26 -20.01
N ARG A 193 3.97 -11.62 -20.69
CA ARG A 193 5.34 -11.46 -20.20
C ARG A 193 5.69 -10.01 -19.92
N LEU A 194 5.38 -9.09 -20.84
CA LEU A 194 5.66 -7.66 -20.64
C LEU A 194 4.89 -7.10 -19.43
N LEU A 195 3.62 -7.49 -19.26
CA LEU A 195 2.82 -7.15 -18.08
C LEU A 195 3.43 -7.71 -16.80
N LEU A 196 3.83 -8.98 -16.79
CA LEU A 196 4.44 -9.63 -15.63
C LEU A 196 5.80 -9.00 -15.28
N THR A 197 6.61 -8.66 -16.29
CA THR A 197 7.87 -7.94 -16.11
C THR A 197 7.62 -6.53 -15.58
N ALA A 198 6.64 -5.79 -16.11
CA ALA A 198 6.28 -4.47 -15.61
C ALA A 198 5.79 -4.51 -14.15
N LEU A 199 4.93 -5.47 -13.80
CA LEU A 199 4.47 -5.68 -12.43
C LEU A 199 5.62 -6.06 -11.49
N SER A 200 6.54 -6.92 -11.95
CA SER A 200 7.75 -7.29 -11.21
C SER A 200 8.65 -6.08 -10.96
N MET A 201 8.89 -5.25 -11.98
CA MET A 201 9.67 -4.01 -11.85
C MET A 201 9.03 -3.03 -10.86
N ILE A 202 7.70 -2.89 -10.89
CA ILE A 202 6.97 -2.03 -9.96
C ILE A 202 7.05 -2.57 -8.53
N ALA A 203 6.89 -3.88 -8.34
CA ALA A 203 7.00 -4.52 -7.03
C ALA A 203 8.42 -4.36 -6.44
N GLU A 204 9.46 -4.50 -7.25
CA GLU A 204 10.84 -4.27 -6.84
C GLU A 204 11.08 -2.79 -6.49
N PHE A 205 10.57 -1.88 -7.31
CA PHE A 205 10.62 -0.44 -7.03
C PHE A 205 9.93 -0.06 -5.71
N GLU A 206 8.73 -0.58 -5.45
CA GLU A 206 8.03 -0.34 -4.17
C GLU A 206 8.80 -0.90 -2.97
N ALA A 207 9.39 -2.11 -3.11
CA ALA A 207 10.21 -2.71 -2.09
C ALA A 207 11.46 -1.87 -1.80
N ASP A 208 12.11 -1.34 -2.83
CA ASP A 208 13.27 -0.48 -2.70
C ASP A 208 12.93 0.88 -2.07
N LEU A 209 11.80 1.48 -2.43
CA LEU A 209 11.29 2.68 -1.75
C LEU A 209 11.00 2.42 -0.26
N ALA A 210 10.43 1.26 0.09
CA ALA A 210 10.19 0.88 1.48
C ALA A 210 11.50 0.69 2.27
N ARG A 211 12.52 0.05 1.66
CA ARG A 211 13.85 -0.11 2.25
C ARG A 211 14.56 1.24 2.44
N ALA A 212 14.49 2.13 1.43
CA ALA A 212 15.06 3.46 1.49
C ALA A 212 14.48 4.26 2.67
N ARG A 213 13.15 4.27 2.83
CA ARG A 213 12.46 4.91 3.96
C ARG A 213 12.87 4.34 5.30
N THR A 214 12.95 3.02 5.41
CA THR A 214 13.40 2.36 6.64
C THR A 214 14.83 2.78 7.00
N ARG A 215 15.72 2.87 6.01
CA ARG A 215 17.10 3.32 6.20
C ARG A 215 17.19 4.78 6.61
N GLU A 216 16.38 5.66 6.02
CA GLU A 216 16.30 7.07 6.40
C GLU A 216 15.76 7.25 7.83
N GLY A 217 14.69 6.52 8.17
CA GLY A 217 14.13 6.51 9.53
C GLY A 217 15.14 6.01 10.56
N LEU A 218 15.89 4.94 10.24
CA LEU A 218 16.99 4.45 11.06
C LEU A 218 18.11 5.49 11.18
N ALA A 219 18.51 6.17 10.10
CA ALA A 219 19.54 7.21 10.14
C ALA A 219 19.13 8.38 11.04
N MET A 220 17.88 8.84 10.94
CA MET A 220 17.32 9.86 11.83
C MET A 220 17.27 9.41 13.29
N ALA A 221 16.83 8.18 13.54
CA ALA A 221 16.79 7.62 14.89
C ALA A 221 18.19 7.43 15.47
N LYS A 222 19.19 7.09 14.64
CA LYS A 222 20.61 7.04 15.01
C LYS A 222 21.13 8.42 15.38
N ALA A 223 20.87 9.44 14.55
CA ALA A 223 21.27 10.83 14.80
C ALA A 223 20.65 11.39 16.08
N LYS A 224 19.41 11.00 16.40
CA LYS A 224 18.71 11.38 17.65
C LYS A 224 19.11 10.50 18.86
N GLY A 225 20.07 9.58 18.72
CA GLY A 225 20.49 8.68 19.80
C GLY A 225 19.43 7.68 20.27
N ARG A 226 18.35 7.50 19.52
CA ARG A 226 17.21 6.64 19.86
C ARG A 226 17.42 5.17 19.51
N LEU A 227 18.35 4.87 18.60
CA LEU A 227 18.73 3.49 18.31
C LEU A 227 19.72 2.98 19.36
N ARG A 228 19.17 2.30 20.37
CA ARG A 228 19.95 1.42 21.23
C ARG A 228 19.95 0.04 20.59
N GLY A 229 21.13 -0.48 20.26
CA GLY A 229 21.28 -1.87 19.83
C GLY A 229 20.75 -2.83 20.89
N LYS A 230 20.76 -4.14 20.59
CA LYS A 230 20.36 -5.15 21.57
C LYS A 230 21.13 -4.93 22.89
N PRO A 231 20.44 -4.70 24.03
CA PRO A 231 21.13 -4.47 25.28
C PRO A 231 22.01 -5.68 25.64
N PRO A 232 23.18 -5.45 26.24
CA PRO A 232 24.02 -6.55 26.69
C PRO A 232 23.24 -7.45 27.65
N LYS A 233 23.51 -8.77 27.59
CA LYS A 233 22.86 -9.77 28.45
C LYS A 233 23.21 -9.58 29.93
N LEU A 234 24.37 -8.99 30.21
CA LEU A 234 24.86 -8.73 31.56
C LEU A 234 24.56 -7.28 31.94
N LYS A 235 24.19 -7.06 33.20
CA LYS A 235 24.12 -5.71 33.78
C LYS A 235 25.54 -5.15 33.91
N ALA A 236 25.68 -3.82 33.90
CA ALA A 236 26.99 -3.16 34.00
C ALA A 236 27.81 -3.60 35.24
N THR A 237 27.15 -3.87 36.37
CA THR A 237 27.79 -4.38 37.59
C THR A 237 28.30 -5.82 37.45
N GLN A 238 27.55 -6.68 36.75
CA GLN A 238 27.94 -8.06 36.48
C GLN A 238 29.08 -8.11 35.45
N GLU A 239 29.04 -7.21 34.47
CA GLU A 239 30.09 -7.06 33.47
C GLU A 239 31.42 -6.61 34.10
N ALA A 240 31.38 -5.62 35.00
CA ALA A 240 32.56 -5.17 35.75
C ALA A 240 33.13 -6.28 36.64
N HIS A 241 32.28 -7.06 37.31
CA HIS A 241 32.72 -8.19 38.14
C HIS A 241 33.37 -9.30 37.30
N LEU A 242 32.75 -9.65 36.16
CA LEU A 242 33.30 -10.64 35.23
C LEU A 242 34.66 -10.21 34.67
N VAL A 243 34.81 -8.93 34.29
CA VAL A 243 36.08 -8.40 33.77
C VAL A 243 37.16 -8.40 34.86
N LYS A 244 36.80 -8.08 36.10
CA LYS A 244 37.74 -8.15 37.23
C LYS A 244 38.25 -9.58 37.45
N LEU A 245 37.34 -10.56 37.55
CA LEU A 245 37.70 -11.98 37.71
C LEU A 245 38.55 -12.51 36.55
N TRP A 246 38.32 -12.01 35.33
CA TRP A 246 39.16 -12.33 34.18
C TRP A 246 40.58 -11.78 34.31
N HIS A 247 40.75 -10.56 34.82
CA HIS A 247 42.06 -9.94 35.02
C HIS A 247 42.82 -10.50 36.22
N ASP A 248 42.11 -10.94 37.26
CA ASP A 248 42.71 -11.60 38.42
C ASP A 248 43.33 -12.97 38.02
N GLY A 249 42.91 -13.54 36.88
CA GLY A 249 43.52 -14.73 36.26
C GLY A 249 43.03 -16.07 36.83
N ASP A 250 42.10 -16.03 37.79
CA ASP A 250 41.64 -17.19 38.55
C ASP A 250 40.59 -18.05 37.82
N TYR A 251 40.05 -17.59 36.69
CA TYR A 251 38.97 -18.26 35.97
C TYR A 251 39.16 -18.27 34.46
N SER A 252 38.88 -19.41 33.82
CA SER A 252 38.82 -19.53 32.37
C SER A 252 37.52 -18.93 31.79
N ALA A 253 37.54 -18.62 30.49
CA ALA A 253 36.37 -18.07 29.80
C ALA A 253 35.15 -19.02 29.77
N LEU A 254 35.38 -20.33 29.97
CA LEU A 254 34.31 -21.33 30.07
C LEU A 254 33.66 -21.25 31.46
N GLU A 255 34.48 -21.25 32.52
CA GLU A 255 34.04 -21.18 33.92
C GLU A 255 33.32 -19.85 34.20
N LEU A 256 33.81 -18.73 33.65
CA LEU A 256 33.09 -17.45 33.72
C LEU A 256 31.76 -17.47 32.97
N GLY A 257 31.67 -18.23 31.88
CA GLY A 257 30.41 -18.43 31.15
C GLY A 257 29.39 -19.17 32.01
N GLU A 258 29.82 -20.22 32.70
CA GLU A 258 28.97 -20.99 33.61
C GLU A 258 28.56 -20.16 34.83
N LEU A 259 29.52 -19.48 35.48
CA LEU A 259 29.30 -18.68 36.69
C LEU A 259 28.31 -17.53 36.47
N PHE A 260 28.35 -16.88 35.31
CA PHE A 260 27.46 -15.77 34.95
C PHE A 260 26.27 -16.21 34.08
N ASN A 261 26.10 -17.52 33.83
CA ASN A 261 25.07 -18.11 32.98
C ASN A 261 24.98 -17.45 31.59
N VAL A 262 26.14 -17.26 30.95
CA VAL A 262 26.28 -16.66 29.62
C VAL A 262 27.20 -17.49 28.73
N SER A 263 27.05 -17.38 27.42
CA SER A 263 27.94 -18.07 26.50
C SER A 263 29.37 -17.51 26.56
N ARG A 264 30.36 -18.35 26.25
CA ARG A 264 31.77 -17.94 26.10
C ARG A 264 31.95 -16.72 25.18
N ALA A 265 31.14 -16.63 24.11
CA ALA A 265 31.13 -15.47 23.21
C ALA A 265 30.66 -14.17 23.90
N THR A 266 29.76 -14.26 24.88
CA THR A 266 29.30 -13.10 25.67
C THR A 266 30.39 -12.63 26.63
N VAL A 267 31.17 -13.55 27.20
CA VAL A 267 32.36 -13.26 28.04
C VAL A 267 33.40 -12.46 27.26
N TYR A 268 33.80 -12.93 26.07
CA TYR A 268 34.75 -12.18 25.23
C TYR A 268 34.22 -10.82 24.78
N ARG A 269 32.92 -10.70 24.46
CA ARG A 269 32.29 -9.41 24.13
C ARG A 269 32.29 -8.43 25.31
N ALA A 270 32.17 -8.93 26.54
CA ALA A 270 32.25 -8.10 27.74
C ALA A 270 33.67 -7.54 27.95
N ILE A 271 34.68 -8.39 27.82
CA ILE A 271 36.10 -7.99 27.91
C ILE A 271 36.48 -7.00 26.79
N GLN A 272 35.99 -7.21 25.57
CA GLN A 272 36.27 -6.30 24.46
C GLN A 272 35.61 -4.93 24.64
N ARG A 273 34.41 -4.88 25.24
CA ARG A 273 33.72 -3.61 25.58
C ARG A 273 34.43 -2.85 26.69
N SER A 274 34.95 -3.52 27.72
CA SER A 274 35.71 -2.84 28.77
C SER A 274 37.01 -2.23 28.24
N GLY A 275 37.73 -2.94 27.37
CA GLY A 275 38.97 -2.42 26.75
C GLY A 275 38.78 -1.22 25.82
N THR A 276 37.62 -1.12 25.14
CA THR A 276 37.30 0.03 24.27
C THR A 276 36.81 1.25 25.05
N SER A 277 36.19 1.05 26.23
CA SER A 277 35.76 2.14 27.11
C SER A 277 36.95 2.89 27.74
N THR A 278 38.08 2.22 27.99
CA THR A 278 39.30 2.84 28.53
C THR A 278 40.09 3.63 27.49
N ALA A 279 39.98 3.28 26.21
CA ALA A 279 40.72 3.94 25.12
C ALA A 279 40.03 5.20 24.54
N SER A 280 38.82 5.52 25.01
CA SER A 280 37.99 6.63 24.51
C SER A 280 37.67 7.69 25.58
N SER A 281 38.36 7.63 26.73
CA SER A 281 38.31 8.63 27.82
C SER A 281 39.57 9.48 27.84
#